data_AF-A0A6B2CQM2-F1
#
_entry.id   AF-A0A6B2CQM2-F1
#
_cell.length_a   1.000
_cell.length_b   1.000
_cell.length_c   1.000
_cell.angle_alpha   90.00
_cell.angle_beta   90.00
_cell.angle_gamma   90.00
#
_symmetry.space_group_name_H-M   'P 1'
#
loop_
_entity.id
_entity.type
_entity.pdbx_description
1 polymer ?
#
loop_
_entity_poly.entity_id
_entity_poly.type
_entity_poly.pdbx_seq_one_letter_code
_entity_poly.pdbx_strand_id
1 'polypeptide(L)'
;MSAYKHEAVVRESFEKAFRRLEDDVKERVRKRVEELLQGQAFWKPLSGPLRGLKVTRVGKWRIIFSDKKPCVIDLLYLSPRETAYERL
;
A
#
# COMPACT_ATOMS: atom_id res chain seq x y z
N MET A 1 22.35 -6.99 10.78
CA MET A 1 21.14 -6.43 11.45
C MET A 1 19.93 -7.06 10.78
N SER A 2 19.05 -7.69 11.56
CA SER A 2 17.91 -8.47 11.08
C SER A 2 17.02 -7.64 10.16
N ALA A 3 17.13 -7.89 8.86
CA ALA A 3 16.30 -7.27 7.83
C ALA A 3 14.93 -7.94 7.89
N TYR A 4 14.01 -7.39 8.67
CA TYR A 4 12.63 -7.89 8.70
C TYR A 4 12.03 -7.71 7.30
N LYS A 5 12.07 -8.78 6.50
CA LYS A 5 11.46 -8.86 5.18
C LYS A 5 10.01 -9.28 5.41
N HIS A 6 9.11 -8.31 5.36
CA HIS A 6 7.69 -8.64 5.35
C HIS A 6 7.34 -9.32 4.03
N GLU A 7 6.36 -10.20 4.05
CA GLU A 7 5.75 -10.78 2.86
C GLU A 7 4.58 -9.89 2.41
N ALA A 8 4.43 -9.73 1.09
CA ALA A 8 3.29 -9.04 0.51
C ALA A 8 2.18 -10.04 0.21
N VAL A 9 0.98 -9.78 0.75
CA VAL A 9 -0.26 -10.39 0.26
C VAL A 9 -0.96 -9.36 -0.61
N VAL A 10 -1.10 -9.64 -1.91
CA VAL A 10 -1.70 -8.69 -2.86
C VAL A 10 -3.19 -9.03 -3.03
N ARG A 11 -4.07 -8.09 -2.71
CA ARG A 11 -5.50 -8.25 -2.99
C ARG A 11 -5.81 -7.97 -4.45
N GLU A 12 -6.83 -8.66 -4.96
CA GLU A 12 -7.29 -8.51 -6.34
C GLU A 12 -7.64 -7.05 -6.69
N SER A 13 -8.22 -6.30 -5.75
CA SER A 13 -8.51 -4.87 -5.89
C SER A 13 -7.26 -4.03 -6.13
N PHE A 14 -6.19 -4.30 -5.37
CA PHE A 14 -4.89 -3.65 -5.56
C PHE A 14 -4.30 -4.01 -6.91
N GLU A 15 -4.29 -5.30 -7.24
CA GLU A 15 -3.69 -5.81 -8.47
C GLU A 15 -4.37 -5.25 -9.72
N LYS A 16 -5.72 -5.25 -9.75
CA LYS A 16 -6.50 -4.66 -10.85
C LYS A 16 -6.18 -3.18 -11.06
N ALA A 17 -6.04 -2.41 -9.98
CA ALA A 17 -5.66 -1.02 -10.06
C ALA A 17 -4.22 -0.84 -10.55
N PHE A 18 -3.28 -1.65 -10.03
CA PHE A 18 -1.87 -1.61 -10.41
C PHE A 18 -1.66 -1.90 -11.90
N ARG A 19 -2.34 -2.90 -12.46
CA ARG A 19 -2.23 -3.26 -13.88
C ARG A 19 -2.61 -2.12 -14.82
N ARG A 20 -3.51 -1.22 -14.40
CA ARG A 20 -4.02 -0.07 -15.18
C ARG A 20 -3.11 1.16 -15.13
N LEU A 21 -2.07 1.14 -14.31
CA LEU A 21 -1.15 2.26 -14.19
C LEU A 21 -0.23 2.38 -15.41
N GLU A 22 0.22 3.61 -15.68
CA GLU A 22 1.35 3.89 -16.57
C GLU A 22 2.64 3.31 -15.97
N ASP A 23 3.59 2.96 -16.82
CA ASP A 23 4.76 2.17 -16.40
C ASP A 23 5.68 2.92 -15.43
N ASP A 24 5.79 4.24 -15.57
CA ASP A 24 6.52 5.10 -14.63
C ASP A 24 5.85 5.12 -13.24
N VAL A 25 4.51 5.06 -13.19
CA VAL A 25 3.75 4.99 -11.93
C VAL A 25 3.91 3.60 -11.32
N LYS A 26 3.82 2.53 -12.13
CA LYS A 26 4.03 1.15 -11.67
C LYS A 26 5.37 1.01 -10.97
N GLU A 27 6.43 1.57 -11.56
CA GLU A 27 7.77 1.46 -11.00
C GLU A 27 7.89 2.18 -9.65
N ARG A 28 7.33 3.38 -9.54
CA ARG A 28 7.26 4.10 -8.25
C ARG A 28 6.45 3.35 -7.20
N VAL A 29 5.37 2.68 -7.60
CA VAL A 29 4.55 1.85 -6.70
C VAL A 29 5.32 0.61 -6.25
N ARG A 30 6.02 -0.10 -7.15
CA ARG A 30 6.86 -1.25 -6.80
C ARG A 30 7.93 -0.86 -5.78
N LYS A 31 8.68 0.20 -6.05
CA LYS A 31 9.68 0.72 -5.12
C LYS A 31 9.09 1.04 -3.75
N ARG A 32 7.92 1.67 -3.70
CA ARG A 32 7.26 1.94 -2.42
C ARG A 32 6.81 0.67 -1.70
N VAL A 33 6.35 -0.35 -2.42
CA VAL A 33 6.03 -1.65 -1.82
C VAL A 33 7.29 -2.29 -1.25
N GLU A 34 8.41 -2.27 -1.96
CA GLU A 34 9.68 -2.79 -1.43
C GLU A 34 10.13 -2.06 -0.16
N GLU A 35 10.06 -0.72 -0.15
CA GLU A 35 10.33 0.10 1.04
C GLU A 35 9.39 -0.26 2.20
N LEU A 36 8.10 -0.55 1.94
CA LEU A 36 7.15 -1.02 2.94
C LEU A 36 7.58 -2.38 3.51
N LEU A 37 7.94 -3.32 2.65
CA LEU A 37 8.31 -4.67 3.07
C LEU A 37 9.61 -4.68 3.90
N GLN A 38 10.50 -3.73 3.65
CA GLN A 38 11.75 -3.52 4.40
C GLN A 38 11.56 -2.67 5.67
N GLY A 39 10.35 -2.18 5.95
CA GLY A 39 10.08 -1.30 7.09
C GLY A 39 10.68 0.10 6.95
N GLN A 40 11.06 0.52 5.74
CA GLN A 40 11.71 1.79 5.44
C GLN A 40 10.74 2.87 4.92
N ALA A 41 9.54 2.48 4.48
CA ALA A 41 8.56 3.41 3.96
C ALA A 41 7.87 4.21 5.08
N PHE A 42 7.66 5.51 4.82
CA PHE A 42 6.76 6.33 5.63
C PHE A 42 5.30 5.98 5.35
N TRP A 43 4.49 5.85 6.40
CA TRP A 43 3.05 5.61 6.33
C TRP A 43 2.33 6.36 7.45
N LYS A 44 1.00 6.51 7.28
CA LYS A 44 0.13 7.08 8.30
C LYS A 44 -1.00 6.10 8.62
N PRO A 45 -1.40 5.97 9.90
CA PRO A 45 -2.62 5.23 10.23
C PRO A 45 -3.84 5.98 9.69
N LEU A 46 -4.85 5.22 9.24
CA LEU A 46 -6.17 5.76 8.93
C LEU A 46 -7.04 5.79 10.19
N SER A 47 -8.02 6.70 10.20
CA SER A 47 -8.93 6.94 11.33
C SER A 47 -10.39 6.64 10.97
N GLY A 48 -11.27 6.73 11.97
CA GLY A 48 -12.71 6.52 11.79
C GLY A 48 -13.06 5.09 11.36
N PRO A 49 -13.95 4.89 10.37
CA PRO A 49 -14.32 3.57 9.84
C PRO A 49 -13.12 2.75 9.32
N LEU A 50 -12.03 3.42 8.92
CA LEU A 50 -10.83 2.78 8.37
C LEU A 50 -9.76 2.51 9.43
N ARG A 51 -10.10 2.58 10.72
CA ARG A 51 -9.18 2.31 11.82
C ARG A 51 -8.57 0.91 11.68
N GLY A 52 -7.25 0.84 11.83
CA GLY A 52 -6.48 -0.41 11.66
C GLY A 52 -5.97 -0.64 10.24
N LEU A 53 -6.27 0.28 9.31
CA LEU A 53 -5.61 0.38 8.02
C LEU A 53 -4.55 1.47 8.05
N LYS A 54 -3.60 1.38 7.12
CA LYS A 54 -2.48 2.31 6.94
C LYS A 54 -2.44 2.79 5.50
N VAL A 55 -1.87 3.97 5.29
CA VAL A 55 -1.70 4.55 3.96
C VAL A 55 -0.27 5.05 3.74
N THR A 56 0.28 4.78 2.57
CA THR A 56 1.50 5.44 2.08
C THR A 56 1.24 6.11 0.71
N ARG A 57 1.95 7.21 0.43
CA ARG A 57 1.71 8.08 -0.72
C ARG A 57 2.74 7.86 -1.83
N VAL A 58 2.29 7.57 -3.04
CA VAL A 58 3.13 7.50 -4.25
C VAL A 58 2.67 8.56 -5.25
N GLY A 59 3.28 9.75 -5.21
CA GLY A 59 2.84 10.87 -6.06
C GLY A 59 1.38 11.27 -5.80
N LYS A 60 0.51 11.07 -6.81
CA LYS A 60 -0.95 11.29 -6.72
C LYS A 60 -1.72 10.08 -6.18
N TRP A 61 -1.08 8.92 -6.07
CA TRP A 61 -1.66 7.65 -5.66
C TRP A 61 -1.43 7.35 -4.18
N ARG A 62 -2.30 6.52 -3.62
CA ARG A 62 -2.24 6.00 -2.24
C ARG A 62 -2.28 4.48 -2.29
N ILE A 63 -1.35 3.87 -1.55
CA ILE A 63 -1.38 2.46 -1.22
C ILE A 63 -2.01 2.33 0.16
N ILE A 64 -3.12 1.61 0.24
CA ILE A 64 -3.81 1.32 1.49
C ILE A 64 -3.54 -0.14 1.82
N PHE A 65 -3.05 -0.37 3.04
CA PHE A 65 -2.56 -1.66 3.46
C PHE A 65 -2.86 -1.93 4.94
N SER A 66 -2.69 -3.19 5.35
CA SER A 66 -2.78 -3.60 6.74
C SER A 66 -1.57 -4.47 7.10
N ASP A 67 -1.07 -4.33 8.32
CA ASP A 67 0.00 -5.14 8.90
C ASP A 67 -0.47 -5.87 10.17
N LYS A 68 -1.77 -6.19 10.25
CA LYS A 68 -2.36 -6.90 11.40
C LYS A 68 -1.73 -8.27 11.66
N LYS A 69 -1.19 -8.91 10.62
CA LYS A 69 -0.49 -10.19 10.73
C LYS A 69 1.02 -9.92 10.87
N PRO A 70 1.71 -10.53 11.84
CA PRO A 70 3.16 -10.38 11.99
C PRO A 70 3.89 -10.70 10.68
N CYS A 71 4.84 -9.85 10.30
CA CYS A 71 5.66 -10.00 9.09
C CYS A 71 4.87 -10.04 7.76
N VAL A 72 3.61 -9.61 7.73
CA VAL A 72 2.80 -9.59 6.50
C VAL A 72 2.25 -8.19 6.27
N ILE A 73 2.42 -7.70 5.04
CA ILE A 73 1.79 -6.47 4.55
C ILE A 73 0.70 -6.89 3.56
N ASP A 74 -0.56 -6.72 3.95
CA ASP A 74 -1.73 -6.95 3.11
C ASP A 74 -2.02 -5.70 2.27
N LEU A 75 -1.71 -5.74 0.98
CA LEU A 75 -1.92 -4.65 0.02
C LEU A 75 -3.37 -4.67 -0.46
N LEU A 76 -4.20 -3.81 0.13
CA LEU A 76 -5.64 -3.83 -0.05
C LEU A 76 -6.07 -3.03 -1.28
N TYR A 77 -5.62 -1.78 -1.40
CA TYR A 77 -6.06 -0.87 -2.45
C TYR A 77 -4.96 0.06 -2.95
N LEU A 78 -5.03 0.38 -4.24
CA LEU A 78 -4.22 1.39 -4.90
C LEU A 78 -5.15 2.35 -5.61
N SER A 79 -5.15 3.62 -5.19
CA SER A 79 -6.16 4.57 -5.64
C SER A 79 -5.63 6.01 -5.71
N PRO A 80 -6.14 6.85 -6.62
CA PRO A 80 -5.89 8.28 -6.63
C PRO A 80 -6.36 8.94 -5.32
N ARG A 81 -5.79 10.10 -4.98
CA ARG A 81 -6.20 10.88 -3.78
C ARG A 81 -7.71 11.07 -3.66
N GLU A 82 -8.34 11.44 -4.76
CA GLU A 82 -9.72 11.90 -4.80
C GLU A 82 -10.68 10.76 -4.49
N THR A 83 -10.40 9.56 -5.00
CA THR A 83 -11.30 8.40 -4.88
C THR A 83 -10.85 7.37 -3.83
N ALA A 84 -9.73 7.62 -3.14
CA ALA A 84 -9.12 6.64 -2.23
C ALA A 84 -9.97 6.22 -1.04
N TYR A 85 -10.96 7.02 -0.66
CA TYR A 85 -11.76 6.81 0.55
C TYR A 85 -13.25 6.65 0.26
N GLU A 86 -13.67 6.73 -1.00
CA GLU A 86 -15.09 6.69 -1.38
C GLU A 86 -15.67 5.27 -1.41
N ARG A 87 -14.81 4.24 -1.41
CA ARG A 87 -15.19 2.83 -1.61
C ARG A 87 -14.62 1.89 -0.54
N LEU A 88 -14.18 2.43 0.59
CA LEU A 88 -13.60 1.70 1.73
C LEU A 88 -14.47 1.83 2.97
#